data_AF-A0A2N1M819-F1
#
_entry.id   AF-A0A2N1M819-F1
#
_cell.length_a   1.000
_cell.length_b   1.000
_cell.length_c   1.000
_cell.angle_alpha   90.00
_cell.angle_beta   90.00
_cell.angle_gamma   90.00
#
_symmetry.space_group_name_H-M   'P 1'
#
loop_
_entity.id
_entity.type
_entity.pdbx_description
1 polymer ?
#
loop_
_entity_poly.entity_id
_entity_poly.type
_entity_poly.pdbx_seq_one_letter_code
_entity_poly.pdbx_strand_id
1 'polypeptide(L)'
;PHIYDPSWLCPQCNSSPETLNHLWTCPYILLEFSPFNTFKTLLLDLRTVCLEKFLSATPLKPLPDFFVAEFTVLDCWECDPPSPSCLSLTRGLIPISLTGFLGTYFSSSVIWSILDTPLHDFHFDLYVQIWLCRSVFFHHWELA
;
A
#
# COMPACT_ATOMS: atom_id res chain seq x y z
N PRO A 1 14.05 -2.60 -6.23
CA PRO A 1 14.73 -2.09 -7.44
C PRO A 1 15.59 -0.87 -7.10
N HIS A 2 16.91 -1.02 -7.06
CA HIS A 2 17.82 0.10 -6.90
C HIS A 2 18.13 0.66 -8.29
N ILE A 3 17.63 1.89 -8.51
CA ILE A 3 17.88 2.77 -9.66
C ILE A 3 17.01 2.42 -10.89
N TYR A 4 15.83 3.05 -10.93
CA TYR A 4 15.15 3.31 -12.20
C TYR A 4 15.98 4.33 -12.98
N ASP A 5 16.33 4.03 -14.23
CA ASP A 5 16.94 5.01 -15.13
C ASP A 5 15.90 6.10 -15.45
N PRO A 6 16.20 7.40 -15.22
CA PRO A 6 15.27 8.49 -15.50
C PRO A 6 14.83 8.59 -16.97
N SER A 7 15.57 7.98 -17.90
CA SER A 7 15.26 7.93 -19.33
C SER A 7 14.22 6.88 -19.69
N TRP A 8 13.91 5.93 -18.80
CA TRP A 8 12.94 4.88 -19.08
C TRP A 8 11.55 5.46 -19.23
N LEU A 9 10.90 5.09 -20.34
CA LEU A 9 9.51 5.40 -20.59
C LEU A 9 8.64 4.32 -19.98
N CYS A 10 7.43 4.70 -19.58
CA CYS A 10 6.44 3.76 -19.10
C CYS A 10 6.13 2.73 -20.19
N PRO A 11 6.28 1.42 -19.93
CA PRO A 11 6.10 0.38 -20.95
C PRO A 11 4.66 0.27 -21.45
N GLN A 12 3.71 0.90 -20.75
CA GLN A 12 2.30 0.92 -21.13
C GLN A 12 1.97 2.06 -22.11
N CYS A 13 2.51 3.27 -21.90
CA CYS A 13 2.16 4.45 -22.70
C CYS A 13 3.27 4.96 -23.62
N ASN A 14 4.50 4.48 -23.43
CA ASN A 14 5.72 4.86 -24.16
C ASN A 14 5.89 6.38 -24.36
N SER A 15 5.40 7.21 -23.43
CA SER A 15 5.33 8.66 -23.59
C SER A 15 5.65 9.46 -22.34
N SER A 16 5.53 8.85 -21.16
CA SER A 16 5.87 9.47 -19.87
C SER A 16 7.00 8.71 -19.19
N PRO A 17 7.81 9.35 -18.34
CA PRO A 17 8.83 8.67 -17.54
C PRO A 17 8.23 7.57 -16.65
N GLU A 18 8.90 6.42 -16.58
CA GLU A 18 8.56 5.31 -15.69
C GLU A 18 8.88 5.71 -14.25
N THR A 19 7.88 6.26 -13.56
CA THR A 19 7.98 6.67 -12.15
C THR A 19 6.95 5.94 -11.32
N LEU A 20 7.20 5.84 -10.01
CA LEU A 20 6.21 5.28 -9.08
C LEU A 20 4.86 5.99 -9.18
N ASN A 21 4.83 7.31 -9.35
CA ASN A 21 3.56 8.02 -9.49
C ASN A 21 2.85 7.67 -10.81
N HIS A 22 3.59 7.65 -11.92
CA HIS A 22 3.01 7.30 -13.21
C HIS A 22 2.54 5.85 -13.28
N LEU A 23 3.15 4.94 -12.52
CA LEU A 23 2.73 3.54 -12.33
C LEU A 23 1.24 3.42 -12.01
N TRP A 24 0.76 4.31 -11.13
CA TRP A 24 -0.60 4.30 -10.60
C TRP A 24 -1.58 5.10 -11.46
N THR A 25 -1.08 6.04 -12.26
CA THR A 25 -1.91 7.02 -12.98
C THR A 25 -1.84 6.90 -14.51
N CYS A 26 -1.14 5.90 -15.05
CA CYS A 26 -0.98 5.75 -16.50
C CYS A 26 -2.34 5.44 -17.16
N PRO A 27 -2.80 6.27 -18.12
CA PRO A 27 -4.13 6.12 -18.72
C PRO A 27 -4.24 4.98 -19.74
N TYR A 28 -3.10 4.41 -20.16
CA TYR A 28 -3.03 3.30 -21.12
C TYR A 28 -3.08 1.93 -20.46
N ILE A 29 -3.19 1.87 -19.13
CA ILE A 29 -3.36 0.60 -18.44
C ILE A 29 -4.78 0.09 -18.71
N LEU A 30 -4.88 -1.13 -19.26
CA LEU A 30 -6.15 -1.85 -19.32
C LEU A 30 -6.76 -1.92 -17.92
N LEU A 31 -8.02 -1.50 -17.77
CA LEU A 31 -8.69 -1.40 -16.47
C LEU A 31 -8.61 -2.70 -15.63
N GLU A 32 -8.64 -3.85 -16.30
CA GLU A 32 -8.54 -5.20 -15.72
C GLU A 32 -7.14 -5.51 -15.16
N PHE A 33 -6.11 -4.80 -15.60
CA PHE A 33 -4.71 -4.97 -15.18
C PHE A 33 -4.17 -3.73 -14.47
N SER A 34 -5.04 -2.84 -14.00
CA SER A 34 -4.65 -1.62 -13.29
C SER A 34 -3.94 -1.96 -11.98
N PRO A 35 -2.62 -1.72 -11.86
CA PRO A 35 -1.91 -1.86 -10.58
C PRO A 35 -2.56 -1.03 -9.49
N PHE A 36 -3.17 0.11 -9.86
CA PHE A 36 -3.87 0.96 -8.93
C PHE A 36 -5.14 0.32 -8.37
N ASN A 37 -5.95 -0.35 -9.20
CA ASN A 37 -7.12 -1.08 -8.71
C ASN A 37 -6.72 -2.25 -7.81
N THR A 38 -5.70 -3.03 -8.21
CA THR A 38 -5.14 -4.10 -7.38
C THR A 38 -4.63 -3.56 -6.05
N PHE A 39 -3.86 -2.46 -6.07
CA PHE A 39 -3.35 -1.81 -4.87
C PHE A 39 -4.48 -1.34 -3.95
N LYS A 40 -5.53 -0.72 -4.49
CA LYS A 40 -6.71 -0.32 -3.72
C LYS A 40 -7.37 -1.49 -3.01
N THR A 41 -7.59 -2.60 -3.71
CA THR A 41 -8.17 -3.80 -3.11
C THR A 41 -7.29 -4.34 -1.99
N LEU A 42 -5.99 -4.52 -2.24
CA LEU A 42 -5.05 -5.01 -1.23
C LEU A 42 -4.95 -4.07 -0.02
N LEU A 43 -5.03 -2.75 -0.23
CA LEU A 43 -5.01 -1.75 0.84
C LEU A 43 -6.27 -1.81 1.69
N LEU A 44 -7.43 -1.99 1.07
CA LEU A 44 -8.71 -2.16 1.77
C LEU A 44 -8.72 -3.45 2.60
N ASP A 45 -8.16 -4.53 2.07
CA ASP A 45 -8.02 -5.80 2.77
C ASP A 45 -7.07 -5.65 3.97
N LEU A 46 -5.90 -5.05 3.77
CA LEU A 46 -4.95 -4.73 4.85
C LEU A 46 -5.62 -3.92 5.96
N ARG A 47 -6.31 -2.83 5.60
CA ARG A 47 -7.03 -1.97 6.56
C ARG A 47 -8.05 -2.77 7.35
N THR A 48 -8.82 -3.63 6.69
CA THR A 48 -9.89 -4.43 7.32
C THR A 48 -9.30 -5.45 8.29
N VAL A 49 -8.30 -6.23 7.85
CA VAL A 49 -7.62 -7.23 8.67
C VAL A 49 -6.93 -6.58 9.89
N CYS A 50 -6.25 -5.45 9.69
CA CYS A 50 -5.66 -4.71 10.80
C CYS A 50 -6.72 -4.23 11.80
N LEU A 51 -7.80 -3.61 11.32
CA LEU A 51 -8.87 -3.11 12.16
C LEU A 51 -9.50 -4.22 13.02
N GLU A 52 -9.84 -5.36 12.41
CA GLU A 52 -10.40 -6.52 13.11
C GLU A 52 -9.47 -7.05 14.21
N LYS A 53 -8.17 -7.15 13.91
CA LYS A 53 -7.16 -7.59 14.88
C LYS A 53 -7.02 -6.60 16.03
N PHE A 54 -7.04 -5.29 15.77
CA PHE A 54 -6.97 -4.28 16.83
C PHE A 54 -8.22 -4.23 17.69
N LEU A 55 -9.41 -4.39 17.11
CA LEU A 55 -10.67 -4.49 17.85
C LEU A 55 -10.72 -5.74 18.74
N SER A 56 -10.05 -6.82 18.33
CA SER A 56 -9.96 -8.07 19.10
C SER A 56 -8.84 -8.06 20.15
N ALA A 57 -7.92 -7.10 20.09
CA ALA A 57 -6.79 -7.01 20.99
C ALA A 57 -7.16 -6.36 22.32
N THR A 58 -6.36 -6.61 23.36
CA THR A 58 -6.53 -5.93 24.66
C THR A 58 -5.85 -4.56 24.61
N PRO A 59 -6.60 -3.44 24.67
CA PRO A 59 -6.02 -2.12 24.68
C PRO A 59 -5.51 -1.74 26.09
N LEU A 60 -4.62 -0.76 26.17
CA LEU A 60 -4.12 -0.18 27.42
C LEU A 60 -5.21 0.64 28.14
N LYS A 61 -6.18 1.15 27.39
CA LYS A 61 -7.34 1.91 27.88
C LYS A 61 -8.56 1.57 27.02
N PRO A 62 -9.79 1.72 27.54
CA PRO A 62 -10.99 1.46 26.74
C PRO A 62 -10.96 2.21 25.41
N LEU A 63 -11.29 1.51 24.32
CA LEU A 63 -11.37 2.13 23.00
C LEU A 63 -12.60 3.04 22.97
N PRO A 64 -12.46 4.30 22.48
CA PRO A 64 -13.60 5.19 22.33
C PRO A 64 -14.50 4.75 21.16
N ASP A 65 -15.77 5.15 21.21
CA ASP A 65 -16.76 4.83 20.16
C ASP A 65 -16.34 5.33 18.76
N PHE A 66 -15.51 6.38 18.71
CA PHE A 66 -15.00 6.95 17.47
C PHE A 66 -13.71 6.28 16.95
N PHE A 67 -13.15 5.28 17.65
CA PHE A 67 -11.88 4.63 17.25
C PHE A 67 -11.91 4.12 15.81
N VAL A 68 -12.99 3.43 15.43
CA VAL A 68 -13.14 2.88 14.06
C VAL A 68 -13.22 4.00 13.03
N ALA A 69 -13.96 5.07 13.33
CA ALA A 69 -14.08 6.22 12.43
C ALA A 69 -12.73 6.91 12.23
N GLU A 70 -12.00 7.19 13.32
CA GLU A 70 -10.67 7.82 13.25
C GLU A 70 -9.63 6.92 12.57
N PHE A 71 -9.65 5.61 12.84
CA PHE A 71 -8.75 4.67 12.18
C PHE A 71 -8.98 4.64 10.66
N THR A 72 -10.23 4.61 10.22
CA THR A 72 -10.57 4.46 8.79
C THR A 72 -10.29 5.70 7.95
N VAL A 73 -10.18 6.88 8.57
CA VAL A 73 -9.85 8.16 7.91
C VAL A 73 -8.37 8.53 8.02
N LEU A 74 -7.51 7.65 8.55
CA LEU A 74 -6.07 7.89 8.53
C LEU A 74 -5.58 8.05 7.08
N ASP A 75 -4.68 9.01 6.88
CA ASP A 75 -4.10 9.37 5.59
C ASP A 75 -3.49 8.17 4.85
N CYS A 76 -2.95 7.18 5.56
CA CYS A 76 -2.39 5.97 4.98
C CYS A 76 -3.41 5.09 4.24
N TRP A 77 -4.70 5.27 4.48
CA TRP A 77 -5.78 4.58 3.78
C TRP A 77 -6.33 5.38 2.59
N GLU A 78 -5.95 6.65 2.43
CA GLU A 78 -6.39 7.50 1.34
C GLU A 78 -5.70 7.11 0.03
N CYS A 79 -6.44 6.43 -0.84
CA CYS A 79 -5.95 5.94 -2.11
C CYS A 79 -6.55 6.66 -3.34
N ASP A 80 -7.47 7.62 -3.17
CA ASP A 80 -8.18 8.30 -4.27
C ASP A 80 -8.11 9.84 -4.21
N PRO A 81 -7.01 10.47 -4.67
CA PRO A 81 -5.75 9.89 -5.13
C PRO A 81 -4.87 9.38 -3.97
N PRO A 82 -3.83 8.57 -4.24
CA PRO A 82 -3.02 7.99 -3.18
C PRO A 82 -2.19 9.06 -2.46
N SER A 83 -2.37 9.14 -1.14
CA SER A 83 -1.60 10.04 -0.29
C SER A 83 -0.13 9.59 -0.21
N PRO A 84 0.81 10.48 0.16
CA PRO A 84 2.21 10.09 0.38
C PRO A 84 2.37 8.98 1.45
N SER A 85 1.51 8.97 2.48
CA SER A 85 1.50 7.93 3.52
C SER A 85 0.99 6.60 2.99
N CYS A 86 -0.04 6.63 2.14
CA CYS A 86 -0.54 5.45 1.43
C CYS A 86 0.56 4.84 0.54
N LEU A 87 1.26 5.67 -0.24
CA LEU A 87 2.37 5.22 -1.07
C LEU A 87 3.56 4.69 -0.26
N SER A 88 3.73 5.10 1.00
CA SER A 88 4.79 4.58 1.86
C SER A 88 4.61 3.08 2.16
N LEU A 89 3.36 2.61 2.26
CA LEU A 89 3.03 1.19 2.44
C LEU A 89 3.51 0.36 1.24
N THR A 90 3.44 0.89 0.01
CA THR A 90 3.99 0.18 -1.17
C THR A 90 5.50 -0.04 -1.11
N ARG A 91 6.20 0.72 -0.27
CA ARG A 91 7.66 0.69 -0.11
C ARG A 91 8.10 -0.09 1.14
N GLY A 92 7.17 -0.75 1.83
CA GLY A 92 7.46 -1.42 3.09
C GLY A 92 7.65 -0.49 4.28
N LEU A 93 7.28 0.79 4.16
CA LEU A 93 7.40 1.76 5.22
C LEU A 93 6.07 1.92 5.94
N ILE A 94 6.09 1.79 7.27
CA ILE A 94 4.90 1.97 8.10
C ILE A 94 4.72 3.46 8.40
N PRO A 95 3.55 4.05 8.09
CA PRO A 95 3.29 5.46 8.35
C PRO A 95 3.37 5.81 9.84
N ILE A 96 3.97 6.97 10.14
CA ILE A 96 4.07 7.51 11.50
C ILE A 96 2.68 7.88 12.03
N SER A 97 1.77 8.34 11.17
CA SER A 97 0.36 8.63 11.51
C SER A 97 -0.35 7.39 12.08
N LEU A 98 -0.18 6.24 11.42
CA LEU A 98 -0.75 4.96 11.84
C LEU A 98 -0.21 4.50 13.20
N THR A 99 1.12 4.44 13.33
CA THR A 99 1.76 3.99 14.59
C THR A 99 1.55 4.97 15.74
N GLY A 100 1.51 6.28 15.45
CA GLY A 100 1.19 7.32 16.42
C GLY A 100 -0.24 7.23 16.93
N PHE A 101 -1.22 7.05 16.03
CA PHE A 101 -2.63 6.84 16.39
C PHE A 101 -2.80 5.61 17.27
N LEU A 102 -2.29 4.46 16.83
CA LEU A 102 -2.37 3.19 17.56
C LEU A 102 -1.64 3.24 18.91
N GLY A 103 -0.52 3.96 18.98
CA GLY A 103 0.26 4.15 20.20
C GLY A 103 -0.47 4.87 21.33
N THR A 104 -1.59 5.54 21.03
CA THR A 104 -2.43 6.12 22.07
C THR A 104 -3.30 5.09 22.80
N TYR A 105 -3.50 3.90 22.22
CA TYR A 105 -4.39 2.85 22.72
C TYR A 105 -3.70 1.53 23.03
N PHE A 106 -2.61 1.20 22.32
CA PHE A 106 -1.92 -0.09 22.40
C PHE A 106 -0.44 0.08 22.74
N SER A 107 0.15 -0.94 23.37
CA SER A 107 1.60 -0.97 23.54
C SER A 107 2.30 -1.23 22.21
N SER A 108 3.55 -0.78 22.08
CA SER A 108 4.35 -1.02 20.87
C SER A 108 4.45 -2.51 20.55
N SER A 109 4.58 -3.39 21.55
CA SER A 109 4.64 -4.84 21.32
C SER A 109 3.36 -5.39 20.67
N VAL A 110 2.19 -4.92 21.12
CA VAL A 110 0.90 -5.32 20.53
C VAL A 110 0.77 -4.80 19.11
N ILE A 111 1.12 -3.53 18.87
CA ILE A 111 1.08 -2.91 17.54
C ILE A 111 1.93 -3.71 16.55
N TRP A 112 3.19 -3.99 16.90
CA TRP A 112 4.09 -4.76 16.02
C TRP A 112 3.60 -6.19 15.81
N SER A 113 3.14 -6.87 16.86
CA SER A 113 2.61 -8.24 16.72
C SER A 113 1.39 -8.34 15.82
N ILE A 114 0.56 -7.29 15.77
CA ILE A 114 -0.66 -7.25 14.95
C ILE A 114 -0.34 -6.85 13.52
N LEU A 115 0.58 -5.92 13.31
CA LEU A 115 0.93 -5.40 11.99
C LEU A 115 1.85 -6.32 11.19
N ASP A 116 2.68 -7.13 11.84
CA ASP A 116 3.72 -7.94 11.19
C ASP A 116 3.18 -8.83 10.07
N THR A 117 2.26 -9.74 10.39
CA THR A 117 1.70 -10.67 9.39
C THR A 117 0.89 -9.97 8.30
N PRO A 118 -0.08 -9.08 8.61
CA PRO A 118 -0.84 -8.38 7.55
C PRO A 118 0.04 -7.56 6.61
N LEU A 119 1.08 -6.88 7.12
CA LEU A 119 2.00 -6.12 6.27
C LEU A 119 2.89 -7.04 5.43
N HIS A 120 3.35 -8.15 6.00
CA HIS A 120 4.11 -9.15 5.25
C HIS A 120 3.28 -9.68 4.07
N ASP A 121 2.04 -10.11 4.33
CA ASP A 121 1.15 -10.68 3.31
C ASP A 121 0.79 -9.63 2.26
N PHE A 122 0.47 -8.41 2.69
CA PHE A 122 0.25 -7.28 1.80
C PHE A 122 1.44 -7.00 0.87
N HIS A 123 2.67 -6.96 1.39
CA HIS A 123 3.86 -6.75 0.56
C HIS A 123 4.12 -7.92 -0.38
N PHE A 124 3.87 -9.14 0.06
CA PHE A 124 3.98 -10.33 -0.79
C PHE A 124 2.99 -10.26 -1.95
N ASP A 125 1.73 -9.90 -1.70
CA ASP A 125 0.71 -9.75 -2.72
C ASP A 125 1.01 -8.60 -3.68
N LEU A 126 1.52 -7.46 -3.19
CA LEU A 126 2.01 -6.39 -4.05
C LEU A 126 3.13 -6.88 -4.98
N TYR A 127 4.06 -7.67 -4.44
CA TYR A 127 5.14 -8.24 -5.23
C TYR A 127 4.61 -9.17 -6.33
N VAL A 128 3.75 -10.12 -5.99
CA VAL A 128 3.25 -11.12 -6.93
C VAL A 128 2.31 -10.50 -7.97
N GLN A 129 1.38 -9.66 -7.56
CA GLN A 129 0.29 -9.19 -8.42
C GLN A 129 0.65 -7.94 -9.22
N ILE A 130 1.60 -7.14 -8.74
CA ILE A 130 2.00 -5.88 -9.40
C ILE A 130 3.43 -5.97 -9.90
N TRP A 131 4.39 -6.14 -9.00
CA TRP A 131 5.81 -5.98 -9.35
C TRP A 131 6.33 -7.08 -10.28
N LEU A 132 5.92 -8.33 -10.06
CA LEU A 132 6.32 -9.45 -10.90
C LEU A 132 5.74 -9.31 -12.32
N CYS A 133 4.45 -9.05 -12.45
CA CYS A 133 3.79 -8.82 -13.74
C CYS A 133 4.47 -7.68 -14.51
N ARG A 134 4.75 -6.55 -13.85
CA ARG A 134 5.44 -5.42 -14.49
C ARG A 134 6.86 -5.76 -14.94
N SER A 135 7.60 -6.53 -14.14
CA SER A 135 8.96 -6.95 -14.50
C SER A 135 8.94 -7.82 -15.76
N VAL A 136 7.95 -8.72 -15.88
CA VAL A 136 7.75 -9.53 -17.08
C VAL A 136 7.42 -8.65 -18.28
N PHE A 137 6.48 -7.70 -18.16
CA PHE A 137 6.15 -6.78 -19.27
C PHE A 137 7.34 -5.93 -19.69
N PHE A 138 8.11 -5.41 -18.74
CA PHE A 138 9.31 -4.63 -19.02
C PHE A 138 10.34 -5.44 -19.80
N HIS A 139 10.58 -6.69 -19.40
CA HIS A 139 11.51 -7.57 -20.12
C HIS A 139 11.06 -7.84 -21.57
N HIS A 140 9.76 -8.02 -21.81
CA HIS A 140 9.25 -8.18 -23.18
C HIS A 140 9.40 -6.88 -24.01
N TRP A 141 9.18 -5.71 -23.40
CA TRP A 141 9.35 -4.42 -24.05
C TRP A 141 10.81 -4.14 -24.42
N GLU A 142 11.77 -4.47 -23.55
CA GLU A 142 13.20 -4.27 -23.81
C GLU A 142 13.74 -5.14 -24.96
N LEU A 143 13.09 -6.29 -25.23
CA LEU A 143 13.45 -7.21 -26.32
C LEU A 143 12.77 -6.90 -27.66
N ALA A 144 11.82 -5.97 -27.71
CA ALA A 144 11.01 -5.62 -28.90
C ALA A 144 11.59 -4.41 -29.66
#